data_AF-A0A3M1S3Q2-F1
#
_entry.id   AF-A0A3M1S3Q2-F1
#
_cell.length_a   1.000
_cell.length_b   1.000
_cell.length_c   1.000
_cell.angle_alpha   90.00
_cell.angle_beta   90.00
_cell.angle_gamma   90.00
#
_symmetry.space_group_name_H-M   'P 1'
#
loop_
_entity.id
_entity.type
_entity.pdbx_description
1 polymer ?
#
loop_
_entity_poly.entity_id
_entity_poly.type
_entity_poly.pdbx_seq_one_letter_code
_entity_poly.pdbx_strand_id
1 'polypeptide(L)'
;MTFPLALGTPGGTEMLVILVVAVSLFGKRLPEVARSLGKSFSEFKRGISGLENEFRAVTSEVTNPNVPSSTTRTATEEDNEDDRREAVAPKFVPPSAAPQEETADS
;
A
#
# COMPACT_ATOMS: atom_id res chain seq x y z
N MET A 1 24.25 3.18 -44.27
CA MET A 1 25.08 2.23 -43.50
C MET A 1 24.25 1.74 -42.33
N THR A 2 23.74 0.51 -42.43
CA THR A 2 22.88 -0.14 -41.42
C THR A 2 23.78 -0.89 -40.44
N PHE A 3 23.62 -0.65 -39.14
CA PHE A 3 24.36 -1.36 -38.08
C PHE A 3 23.42 -2.32 -37.31
N PRO A 4 23.92 -3.49 -36.89
CA PRO A 4 23.16 -4.71 -36.74
C PRO A 4 22.30 -4.74 -35.48
N LEU A 5 21.07 -5.22 -35.67
CA LEU A 5 20.23 -5.78 -34.63
C LEU A 5 20.98 -6.95 -33.96
N ALA A 6 21.05 -6.92 -32.63
CA ALA A 6 21.58 -7.93 -31.72
C ALA A 6 23.11 -7.92 -31.54
N LEU A 7 23.55 -7.30 -30.44
CA LEU A 7 24.34 -7.90 -29.33
C LEU A 7 24.87 -6.77 -28.44
N GLY A 8 24.32 -6.63 -27.23
CA GLY A 8 24.91 -5.80 -26.17
C GLY A 8 23.94 -4.81 -25.56
N THR A 9 23.71 -3.67 -26.20
CA THR A 9 22.79 -2.63 -25.73
C THR A 9 22.44 -1.73 -26.92
N PRO A 10 21.16 -1.49 -27.23
CA PRO A 10 20.83 -0.47 -28.23
C PRO A 10 21.34 0.88 -27.73
N GLY A 11 22.25 1.48 -28.48
CA GLY A 11 22.70 2.85 -28.30
C GLY A 11 21.55 3.85 -28.53
N GLY A 12 21.80 5.12 -28.20
CA GLY A 12 20.78 6.17 -28.26
C GLY A 12 20.10 6.30 -29.62
N THR A 13 20.83 6.05 -30.71
CA THR A 13 20.28 6.08 -32.08
C THR A 13 19.32 4.92 -32.33
N GLU A 14 19.60 3.72 -31.84
CA GLU A 14 18.72 2.55 -32.00
C GLU A 14 17.43 2.72 -31.17
N MET A 15 17.52 3.29 -29.97
CA MET A 15 16.34 3.67 -29.19
C MET A 15 15.45 4.67 -29.93
N LEU A 16 16.04 5.62 -30.65
CA LEU A 16 15.30 6.59 -31.46
C LEU A 16 14.59 5.89 -32.63
N VAL A 17 15.25 4.94 -33.31
CA VAL A 17 14.61 4.13 -34.37
C VAL A 17 13.43 3.32 -33.83
N ILE A 18 13.60 2.64 -32.70
CA ILE A 18 12.52 1.87 -32.06
C ILE A 18 11.37 2.80 -31.65
N LEU A 19 11.66 3.98 -31.10
CA LEU A 19 10.66 4.98 -30.75
C LEU A 19 9.85 5.41 -31.99
N VAL A 20 10.54 5.67 -33.11
CA VAL A 20 9.88 6.04 -34.37
C VAL A 20 8.97 4.91 -34.88
N VAL A 21 9.43 3.66 -34.83
CA VAL A 21 8.61 2.49 -35.21
C VAL A 21 7.40 2.33 -34.28
N ALA A 22 7.59 2.48 -32.97
CA ALA A 22 6.50 2.42 -32.00
C ALA A 22 5.47 3.55 -32.24
N VAL A 23 5.91 4.78 -32.52
CA VAL A 23 5.01 5.87 -32.89
C VAL A 23 4.33 5.61 -34.24
N SER A 24 4.96 4.93 -35.19
CA SER A 24 4.32 4.57 -36.46
C SER A 24 3.20 3.53 -36.28
N LEU A 25 3.41 2.56 -35.39
CA LEU A 25 2.43 1.50 -35.07
C LEU A 25 1.27 2.01 -34.19
N PHE A 26 1.58 2.74 -33.14
CA PHE A 26 0.61 3.19 -32.13
C PHE A 26 0.09 4.62 -32.37
N GLY A 27 0.82 5.43 -33.13
CA GLY A 27 0.46 6.81 -33.44
C GLY A 27 0.16 7.64 -32.19
N LYS A 28 -1.02 8.25 -32.19
CA LYS A 28 -1.53 9.08 -31.10
C LYS A 28 -1.88 8.27 -29.83
N ARG A 29 -1.91 6.94 -29.90
CA ARG A 29 -2.24 6.06 -28.77
C ARG A 29 -1.04 5.73 -27.90
N LEU A 30 0.18 5.96 -28.39
CA LEU A 30 1.41 5.74 -27.62
C LEU A 30 1.44 6.46 -26.25
N PRO A 31 1.11 7.76 -26.13
CA PRO A 31 1.04 8.43 -24.83
C PRO A 31 -0.10 7.94 -23.94
N GLU A 32 -1.19 7.44 -24.54
CA GLU A 32 -2.32 6.85 -23.81
C GLU A 32 -1.92 5.51 -23.18
N VAL A 33 -1.27 4.64 -23.96
CA VAL A 33 -0.72 3.35 -23.52
C VAL A 33 0.40 3.55 -22.50
N ALA A 34 1.30 4.52 -22.72
CA ALA A 34 2.36 4.83 -21.75
C ALA A 34 1.78 5.30 -20.41
N ARG A 35 0.70 6.10 -20.42
CA ARG A 35 0.02 6.54 -19.20
C ARG A 35 -0.70 5.39 -18.50
N SER A 36 -1.40 4.50 -19.22
CA SER A 36 -2.09 3.37 -18.61
C SER A 36 -1.10 2.36 -18.01
N LEU A 37 -0.05 2.01 -18.75
CA LEU A 37 1.03 1.13 -18.28
C LEU A 37 1.85 1.78 -17.14
N GLY A 38 2.08 3.09 -17.22
CA GLY A 38 2.79 3.84 -16.19
C GLY A 38 2.04 3.87 -14.87
N LYS A 39 0.69 4.02 -14.91
CA LYS A 39 -0.16 3.92 -13.71
C LYS A 39 -0.09 2.52 -13.09
N SER A 40 -0.30 1.46 -13.88
CA SER A 40 -0.23 0.09 -13.36
C SER A 40 1.15 -0.25 -12.80
N PHE A 41 2.22 0.21 -13.44
CA PHE A 41 3.58 0.02 -12.94
C PHE A 41 3.87 0.81 -11.66
N SER A 42 3.31 2.03 -11.53
CA SER A 42 3.42 2.84 -10.32
C SER A 42 2.70 2.20 -9.13
N GLU A 43 1.49 1.69 -9.35
CA GLU A 43 0.72 0.96 -8.32
C GLU A 43 1.42 -0.35 -7.94
N PHE A 44 1.93 -1.10 -8.91
CA PHE A 44 2.72 -2.31 -8.67
C PHE A 44 3.98 -2.03 -7.83
N LYS A 45 4.74 -0.97 -8.17
CA LYS A 45 5.90 -0.55 -7.39
C LYS A 45 5.52 -0.17 -5.95
N ARG A 46 4.42 0.57 -5.76
CA ARG A 46 3.94 0.96 -4.43
C ARG A 46 3.50 -0.27 -3.61
N GLY A 47 2.85 -1.24 -4.24
CA GLY A 47 2.51 -2.51 -3.61
C GLY A 47 3.75 -3.28 -3.14
N ILE A 48 4.75 -3.46 -4.01
CA ILE A 48 6.01 -4.14 -3.65
C ILE A 48 6.73 -3.41 -2.51
N SER A 49 6.83 -2.08 -2.57
CA SER A 49 7.49 -1.31 -1.52
C SER A 49 6.76 -1.39 -0.17
N GLY A 50 5.43 -1.50 -0.18
CA GLY A 50 4.65 -1.75 1.04
C GLY A 50 5.00 -3.11 1.66
N LEU A 51 5.02 -4.17 0.83
CA LEU A 51 5.37 -5.52 1.26
C LEU A 51 6.81 -5.62 1.81
N GLU A 52 7.77 -4.96 1.19
CA GLU A 52 9.15 -4.92 1.69
C GLU A 52 9.22 -4.29 3.08
N ASN A 53 8.45 -3.23 3.32
CA ASN A 53 8.44 -2.51 4.58
C ASN A 53 7.75 -3.32 5.70
N GLU A 54 6.64 -4.00 5.38
CA GLU A 54 5.95 -4.92 6.30
C GLU A 54 6.83 -6.13 6.64
N PHE A 55 7.49 -6.73 5.64
CA PHE A 55 8.40 -7.85 5.85
C PHE A 55 9.58 -7.46 6.75
N ARG A 56 10.12 -6.26 6.57
CA ARG A 56 11.19 -5.71 7.42
C ARG A 56 10.69 -5.44 8.85
N ALA A 57 9.47 -4.94 9.02
CA ALA A 57 8.87 -4.70 10.33
C ALA A 57 8.66 -6.00 11.11
N VAL A 58 8.05 -7.02 10.48
CA VAL A 58 7.82 -8.35 11.08
C VAL A 58 9.14 -9.05 11.41
N THR A 59 10.13 -8.99 10.52
CA THR A 59 11.45 -9.59 10.77
C THR A 59 12.17 -8.90 11.94
N SER A 60 12.02 -7.58 12.07
CA SER A 60 12.59 -6.80 13.17
C SER A 60 11.88 -7.09 14.49
N GLU A 61 10.56 -7.32 14.47
CA GLU A 61 9.74 -7.69 15.63
C GLU A 61 10.11 -9.09 16.15
N VAL A 62 10.31 -10.07 15.25
CA VAL A 62 10.72 -11.43 15.63
C VAL A 62 12.16 -11.48 16.19
N THR A 63 13.02 -10.55 15.77
CA THR A 63 14.44 -10.53 16.17
C THR A 63 14.69 -9.69 17.43
N ASN A 64 13.79 -8.77 17.80
CA ASN A 64 13.98 -7.87 18.95
C ASN A 64 12.71 -7.74 19.80
N PRO A 65 12.59 -8.45 20.93
CA PRO A 65 11.39 -8.45 21.77
C PRO A 65 11.21 -7.18 22.63
N ASN A 66 12.01 -6.13 22.43
CA ASN A 66 11.97 -4.93 23.27
C ASN A 66 12.07 -3.62 22.45
N VAL A 67 11.02 -3.28 21.69
CA VAL A 67 10.80 -1.91 21.20
C VAL A 67 9.31 -1.52 21.33
N PRO A 68 8.96 -0.48 22.12
CA PRO A 68 7.60 0.01 22.19
C PRO A 68 7.21 0.72 20.88
N SER A 69 6.05 0.35 20.35
CA SER A 69 5.41 0.87 19.15
C SER A 69 5.42 2.40 19.10
N SER A 70 6.27 2.95 18.24
CA SER A 70 6.24 4.37 17.88
C SER A 70 5.29 4.55 16.70
N THR A 71 4.06 4.95 17.01
CA THR A 71 3.08 5.44 16.05
C THR A 71 3.71 6.53 15.17
N THR A 72 4.01 6.20 13.92
CA THR A 72 4.25 7.20 12.88
C THR A 72 2.91 7.59 12.30
N ARG A 73 2.39 8.76 12.69
CA ARG A 73 1.36 9.47 11.93
C ARG A 73 1.67 10.96 12.00
N THR A 74 2.34 11.46 10.97
CA THR A 74 2.50 12.89 10.69
C THR A 74 1.61 13.25 9.51
N ALA A 75 0.88 14.37 9.68
CA ALA A 75 -0.06 15.05 8.78
C ALA A 75 -1.43 14.34 8.66
N THR A 76 -2.55 14.93 9.09
CA THR A 76 -3.02 16.32 8.89
C THR A 76 -4.12 16.61 9.94
N GLU A 77 -4.33 17.90 10.26
CA GLU A 77 -5.44 18.45 11.08
C GLU A 77 -5.21 18.21 12.60
N GLU A 78 -5.21 19.17 13.53
CA GLU A 78 -6.19 20.23 13.80
C GLU A 78 -5.55 21.35 14.65
N ASP A 79 -5.68 22.60 14.19
CA ASP A 79 -5.79 23.78 15.05
C ASP A 79 -7.29 23.95 15.34
N ASN A 80 -7.76 23.42 16.47
CA ASN A 80 -9.04 23.79 17.09
C ASN A 80 -9.07 23.28 18.53
N GLU A 81 -8.73 24.16 19.46
CA GLU A 81 -9.08 24.03 20.87
C GLU A 81 -10.58 24.29 21.06
N ASP A 82 -11.47 23.29 20.89
CA ASP A 82 -12.79 23.27 21.57
C ASP A 82 -13.56 21.95 21.29
N ASP A 83 -13.27 20.85 22.00
CA ASP A 83 -14.32 19.84 22.27
C ASP A 83 -13.86 18.83 23.33
N ARG A 84 -14.04 19.20 24.61
CA ARG A 84 -14.07 18.21 25.70
C ARG A 84 -15.35 17.37 25.59
N ARG A 85 -15.48 16.55 24.55
CA ARG A 85 -16.42 15.43 24.58
C ARG A 85 -15.82 14.36 25.47
N GLU A 86 -16.12 14.47 26.76
CA GLU A 86 -16.15 13.32 27.65
C GLU A 86 -16.82 12.17 26.90
N ALA A 87 -16.03 11.20 26.46
CA ALA A 87 -16.57 9.93 26.03
C ALA A 87 -17.12 9.26 27.29
N VAL A 88 -18.38 9.54 27.61
CA VAL A 88 -19.11 8.89 28.70
C VAL A 88 -19.29 7.45 28.27
N ALA A 89 -18.32 6.60 28.64
CA ALA A 89 -18.35 5.19 28.29
C ALA A 89 -19.66 4.58 28.82
N PRO A 90 -20.46 3.92 27.96
CA PRO A 90 -21.72 3.33 28.40
C PRO A 90 -21.43 2.30 29.49
N LYS A 91 -22.12 2.45 30.63
CA LYS A 91 -21.97 1.60 31.81
C LYS A 91 -22.29 0.15 31.44
N PHE A 92 -21.26 -0.67 31.26
CA PHE A 92 -21.39 -2.11 31.12
C PHE A 92 -21.92 -2.67 32.45
N VAL A 93 -23.15 -3.19 32.42
CA VAL A 93 -23.71 -3.94 33.54
C VAL A 93 -23.39 -5.40 33.27
N PRO A 94 -22.47 -6.03 34.01
CA PRO A 94 -22.24 -7.46 33.85
C PRO A 94 -23.52 -8.21 34.24
N PRO A 95 -23.94 -9.25 33.51
CA PRO A 95 -25.03 -10.10 33.98
C PRO A 95 -24.62 -10.69 35.34
N SER A 96 -25.30 -10.22 36.38
CA SER A 96 -25.19 -10.72 37.75
C SER A 96 -25.39 -12.24 37.72
N ALA A 97 -24.45 -12.96 38.33
CA ALA A 97 -24.45 -14.41 38.39
C ALA A 97 -25.82 -14.96 38.84
N ALA A 98 -26.27 -15.98 38.10
CA ALA A 98 -27.25 -17.03 38.45
C ALA A 98 -28.60 -16.62 39.08
N PRO A 99 -29.69 -16.87 38.36
CA PRO A 99 -30.86 -17.52 38.95
C PRO A 99 -30.54 -19.01 39.14
N GLN A 100 -30.25 -19.41 40.37
CA GLN A 100 -30.76 -20.70 40.83
C GLN A 100 -32.30 -20.64 40.82
N GLU A 101 -32.93 -21.82 40.78
CA GLU A 101 -34.38 -22.12 40.63
C GLU A 101 -34.77 -22.41 39.17
N GLU A 102 -35.45 -23.48 38.80
CA GLU A 102 -36.05 -24.64 39.47
C GLU A 102 -36.66 -25.50 38.34
N THR A 103 -37.09 -26.73 38.64
CA THR A 103 -37.97 -27.61 37.83
C THR A 103 -37.24 -28.47 36.78
N ALA A 104 -37.04 -29.77 36.99
CA ALA A 104 -37.98 -30.90 37.04
C ALA A 104 -38.07 -31.63 35.69
N ASP A 105 -37.95 -32.97 35.80
CA ASP A 105 -38.55 -33.97 34.90
C ASP A 105 -37.78 -34.40 33.62
N SER A 106 -36.96 -35.45 33.75
CA SER A 106 -37.04 -36.73 33.02
C SER A 106 -35.83 -37.63 33.31
#